data_AF-A0AAN8IVF8-F1
#
_entry.id   AF-A0AAN8IVF8-F1
#
_cell.length_a   1.000
_cell.length_b   1.000
_cell.length_c   1.000
_cell.angle_alpha   90.00
_cell.angle_beta   90.00
_cell.angle_gamma   90.00
#
_symmetry.space_group_name_H-M   'P 1'
#
loop_
_entity.id
_entity.type
_entity.pdbx_description
1 polymer ?
#
loop_
_entity_poly.entity_id
_entity_poly.type
_entity_poly.pdbx_seq_one_letter_code
_entity_poly.pdbx_strand_id
1 'polypeptide(L)'
;PHCNSTTTGTVFPKLNVSVKPSAGDAVFWTNMDATESKAINSIHGGCAVWEGEKLAATLWIRSRHQQLLHAPLRSGRFDIEKLIHPRLEYMGVTRVGA
;
A
#
# COMPACT_ATOMS: atom_id res chain seq x y z
N PRO A 1 8.68 14.88 2.68
CA PRO A 1 10.08 14.90 3.09
C PRO A 1 10.91 14.64 1.86
N HIS A 2 12.19 15.01 1.93
CA HIS A 2 13.13 14.71 0.88
C HIS A 2 14.17 13.76 1.46
N CYS A 3 14.70 12.85 0.63
CA CYS A 3 15.82 12.02 1.05
C CYS A 3 17.00 12.93 1.42
N ASN A 4 17.62 12.66 2.56
CA ASN A 4 18.85 13.30 3.01
C ASN A 4 19.83 12.24 3.53
N SER A 5 20.98 12.66 4.07
CA SER A 5 22.01 11.76 4.59
C SER A 5 21.54 10.86 5.74
N THR A 6 20.46 11.20 6.43
CA THR A 6 19.90 10.41 7.54
C THR A 6 18.65 9.62 7.17
N THR A 7 18.11 9.81 5.97
CA THR A 7 16.89 9.13 5.52
C THR A 7 17.25 7.90 4.70
N THR A 8 17.12 6.71 5.30
CA THR A 8 17.21 5.42 4.62
C THR A 8 15.81 4.82 4.52
N GLY A 9 15.42 4.25 3.37
CA GLY A 9 14.13 3.56 3.26
C GLY A 9 13.27 3.96 2.08
N THR A 10 11.95 3.98 2.30
CA THR A 10 10.94 4.35 1.29
C THR A 10 10.36 5.71 1.63
N VAL A 11 10.36 6.66 0.68
CA VAL A 11 9.86 8.02 0.88
C VAL A 11 8.60 8.27 0.05
N PHE A 12 7.64 9.00 0.63
CA PHE A 12 6.44 9.51 -0.03
C PHE A 12 6.46 11.04 0.00
N PRO A 13 7.08 11.71 -0.98
CA PRO A 13 7.37 13.13 -0.91
C PRO A 13 6.10 14.00 -0.81
N LYS A 14 5.03 13.64 -1.54
CA LYS A 14 3.75 14.38 -1.51
C LYS A 14 3.02 14.31 -0.17
N LEU A 15 3.26 13.26 0.62
CA LEU A 15 2.62 13.06 1.92
C LEU A 15 3.42 13.61 3.10
N ASN A 16 4.61 14.13 2.85
CA ASN A 16 5.56 14.42 3.91
C ASN A 16 5.91 13.19 4.81
N VAL A 17 5.96 11.96 4.27
CA VAL A 17 6.26 10.72 5.03
C VAL A 17 7.50 9.98 4.52
N SER A 18 8.29 9.42 5.44
CA SER A 18 9.36 8.43 5.15
C SER A 18 9.20 7.23 6.07
N VAL A 19 9.50 6.04 5.54
CA VAL A 19 9.45 4.77 6.26
C VAL A 19 10.85 4.19 6.32
N LYS A 20 11.40 4.14 7.54
CA LYS A 20 12.68 3.50 7.81
C LYS A 20 12.48 1.98 7.87
N PRO A 21 13.25 1.17 7.14
CA PRO A 21 13.06 -0.28 7.10
C PRO A 21 13.74 -0.96 8.30
N SER A 22 13.11 -2.00 8.83
CA SER A 22 13.75 -3.06 9.62
C SER A 22 13.56 -4.41 8.92
N ALA A 23 14.44 -5.38 9.20
CA ALA A 23 14.32 -6.72 8.61
C ALA A 23 12.99 -7.36 9.03
N GLY A 24 12.21 -7.82 8.04
CA GLY A 24 10.88 -8.41 8.24
C GLY A 24 9.72 -7.42 8.14
N ASP A 25 9.97 -6.11 8.19
CA ASP A 25 8.91 -5.10 8.02
C ASP A 25 8.37 -5.11 6.59
N ALA A 26 7.07 -4.86 6.47
CA ALA A 26 6.41 -4.60 5.20
C ALA A 26 5.68 -3.25 5.25
N VAL A 27 5.79 -2.50 4.15
CA VAL A 27 4.97 -1.30 3.93
C VAL A 27 4.00 -1.57 2.79
N PHE A 28 2.71 -1.34 3.05
CA PHE A 28 1.63 -1.53 2.10
C PHE A 28 0.97 -0.20 1.77
N TRP A 29 0.69 0.05 0.49
CA TRP A 29 -0.02 1.24 0.03
C TRP A 29 -0.72 0.95 -1.30
N THR A 30 -1.65 1.83 -1.70
CA THR A 30 -2.36 1.73 -2.98
C THR A 30 -1.93 2.84 -3.94
N ASN A 31 -1.76 2.50 -5.23
CA ASN A 31 -1.41 3.47 -6.29
C ASN A 31 -2.64 4.05 -7.00
N MET A 32 -3.83 3.68 -6.53
CA MET A 32 -5.12 4.15 -6.98
C MET A 32 -6.05 4.33 -5.78
N ASP A 33 -7.16 5.04 -5.99
CA ASP A 33 -8.32 4.97 -5.11
C ASP A 33 -9.29 3.88 -5.60
N ALA A 34 -10.43 3.74 -4.93
CA ALA A 34 -11.37 2.68 -5.25
C ALA A 34 -12.24 2.94 -6.49
N THR A 35 -12.10 4.11 -7.11
CA THR A 35 -12.64 4.40 -8.46
C THR A 35 -11.63 4.01 -9.56
N GLU A 36 -10.51 3.40 -9.19
CA GLU A 36 -9.36 3.10 -10.05
C GLU A 36 -8.63 4.35 -10.58
N SER A 37 -8.92 5.52 -10.01
CA SER A 37 -8.21 6.75 -10.32
C SER A 37 -6.86 6.77 -9.63
N LYS A 38 -5.85 7.36 -10.29
CA LYS A 38 -4.47 7.40 -9.78
C LYS A 38 -4.38 8.14 -8.44
N ALA A 39 -3.78 7.50 -7.44
CA ALA A 39 -3.53 8.12 -6.15
C ALA A 39 -2.26 8.98 -6.22
N ILE A 40 -2.39 10.27 -6.55
CA ILE A 40 -1.22 11.18 -6.75
C ILE A 40 -0.31 11.24 -5.51
N ASN A 41 -0.90 11.11 -4.33
CA ASN A 41 -0.16 11.14 -3.07
C ASN A 41 0.67 9.88 -2.81
N SER A 42 0.49 8.80 -3.58
CA SER A 42 1.24 7.54 -3.45
C SER A 42 2.59 7.54 -4.19
N ILE A 43 2.97 8.65 -4.85
CA ILE A 43 4.29 8.79 -5.47
C ILE A 43 5.35 8.47 -4.41
N HIS A 44 6.27 7.56 -4.74
CA HIS A 44 7.25 7.06 -3.80
C HIS A 44 8.57 6.73 -4.48
N GLY A 45 9.61 6.55 -3.67
CA GLY A 45 10.93 6.11 -4.12
C GLY A 45 11.76 5.55 -2.97
N GLY A 46 12.88 4.92 -3.31
CA GLY A 46 13.90 4.52 -2.35
C GLY A 46 14.91 5.65 -2.14
N CYS A 47 15.21 5.99 -0.88
CA CYS A 47 16.36 6.86 -0.59
C CYS A 47 17.69 6.10 -0.76
N ALA A 48 18.75 6.84 -1.06
CA ALA A 48 20.10 6.29 -1.17
C ALA A 48 20.53 5.58 0.12
N VAL A 49 21.25 4.47 -0.03
CA VAL A 49 21.90 3.76 1.08
C VAL A 49 23.32 4.28 1.18
N TRP A 50 23.63 4.99 2.25
CA TRP A 50 24.96 5.58 2.47
C TRP A 50 25.95 4.60 3.08
N GLU A 51 25.46 3.65 3.88
CA GLU A 51 26.25 2.59 4.53
C GLU A 51 25.48 1.27 4.49
N GLY A 52 26.18 0.16 4.20
CA GLY A 52 25.61 -1.18 4.15
C GLY A 52 24.82 -1.50 2.87
N GLU A 53 23.86 -2.43 2.97
CA GLU A 53 22.98 -2.86 1.88
C GLU A 53 21.52 -2.84 2.33
N LYS A 54 20.60 -2.52 1.40
CA LYS A 54 19.16 -2.65 1.58
C LYS A 54 18.61 -3.66 0.58
N LEU A 55 18.21 -4.83 1.06
CA LEU A 55 17.47 -5.82 0.28
C LEU A 55 15.96 -5.61 0.49
N ALA A 56 15.19 -5.62 -0.60
CA ALA A 56 13.74 -5.47 -0.56
C ALA A 56 13.07 -6.35 -1.62
N ALA A 57 11.91 -6.91 -1.27
CA ALA A 57 11.02 -7.59 -2.19
C ALA A 57 9.79 -6.72 -2.45
N THR A 58 9.28 -6.71 -3.69
CA THR A 58 8.08 -5.95 -4.07
C THR A 58 7.04 -6.90 -4.66
N LEU A 59 5.80 -6.82 -4.17
CA LEU A 59 4.65 -7.49 -4.75
C LEU A 59 3.70 -6.46 -5.35
N TRP A 60 3.48 -6.52 -6.67
CA TRP A 60 2.48 -5.70 -7.35
C TRP A 60 1.16 -6.45 -7.50
N ILE A 61 0.09 -5.88 -6.96
CA ILE A 61 -1.26 -6.41 -7.04
C ILE A 61 -2.06 -5.57 -8.05
N ARG A 62 -2.76 -6.24 -8.97
CA ARG A 62 -3.62 -5.59 -9.98
C ARG A 62 -5.08 -5.64 -9.52
N SER A 63 -5.87 -4.60 -9.84
CA SER A 63 -7.28 -4.50 -9.41
C SER A 63 -8.23 -5.48 -10.09
N ARG A 64 -7.90 -5.90 -11.32
CA ARG A 64 -8.82 -6.64 -12.19
C ARG A 64 -9.31 -7.92 -11.52
N HIS A 65 -10.64 -8.04 -11.42
CA HIS A 65 -11.34 -9.23 -10.91
C HIS A 65 -10.99 -9.61 -9.46
N GLN A 66 -10.60 -8.63 -8.62
CA GLN A 66 -10.26 -8.86 -7.21
C GLN A 66 -11.34 -8.31 -6.29
N GLN A 67 -12.21 -9.19 -5.75
CA GLN A 67 -13.30 -8.80 -4.85
C GLN A 67 -12.82 -8.03 -3.60
N LEU A 68 -11.61 -8.32 -3.11
CA LEU A 68 -11.02 -7.62 -1.96
C LEU A 68 -10.74 -6.15 -2.26
N LEU A 69 -10.51 -5.80 -3.53
CA LEU A 69 -10.23 -4.44 -4.00
C LEU A 69 -11.50 -3.68 -4.43
N HIS A 70 -12.69 -4.25 -4.31
CA HIS A 70 -13.92 -3.46 -4.51
C HIS A 70 -14.17 -2.57 -3.29
N ALA A 71 -14.44 -1.27 -3.50
CA ALA A 71 -14.86 -0.38 -2.41
C ALA A 71 -16.25 -0.78 -1.90
N PRO A 72 -16.40 -1.15 -0.62
CA PRO A 72 -17.71 -1.25 0.00
C PRO A 72 -18.25 0.11 0.47
N LEU A 73 -17.39 1.14 0.51
CA LEU A 73 -17.71 2.44 1.10
C LEU A 73 -18.04 3.49 0.03
N ARG A 74 -19.08 4.30 0.29
CA ARG A 74 -19.48 5.45 -0.56
C ARG A 74 -18.40 6.52 -0.70
N SER A 75 -17.39 6.52 0.17
CA SER A 75 -16.29 7.49 0.18
C SER A 75 -15.23 7.28 -0.90
N GLY A 76 -15.31 6.19 -1.69
CA GLY A 76 -14.34 5.90 -2.76
C GLY A 76 -12.97 5.43 -2.26
N ARG A 77 -12.86 5.03 -0.98
CA ARG A 77 -11.63 4.47 -0.39
C ARG A 77 -11.70 2.94 -0.27
N PHE A 78 -10.54 2.29 -0.35
CA PHE A 78 -10.43 0.86 -0.06
C PHE A 78 -10.62 0.57 1.43
N ASP A 79 -11.15 -0.61 1.72
CA ASP A 79 -11.13 -1.20 3.06
C ASP A 79 -9.74 -1.82 3.29
N ILE A 80 -8.82 -1.03 3.87
CA ILE A 80 -7.41 -1.44 4.05
C ILE A 80 -7.31 -2.64 5.00
N GLU A 81 -8.11 -2.68 6.07
CA GLU A 81 -8.11 -3.80 7.02
C GLU A 81 -8.46 -5.12 6.34
N LYS A 82 -9.45 -5.11 5.44
CA LYS A 82 -9.79 -6.28 4.63
C LYS A 82 -8.65 -6.72 3.70
N LEU A 83 -7.78 -5.79 3.26
CA LEU A 83 -6.65 -6.10 2.38
C LEU A 83 -5.44 -6.66 3.13
N ILE A 84 -5.16 -6.16 4.34
CA ILE A 84 -4.03 -6.62 5.16
C ILE A 84 -4.39 -7.84 6.04
N HIS A 85 -5.67 -8.00 6.38
CA HIS A 85 -6.19 -9.11 7.17
C HIS A 85 -7.44 -9.72 6.51
N PRO A 86 -7.31 -10.35 5.33
CA PRO A 86 -8.46 -10.90 4.62
C PRO A 86 -9.04 -12.10 5.37
N ARG A 87 -10.33 -12.02 5.73
CA ARG A 87 -11.09 -13.18 6.20
C ARG A 87 -11.45 -14.08 5.03
N LEU A 88 -10.60 -15.08 4.80
CA LEU A 88 -10.71 -16.00 3.66
C LEU A 88 -12.04 -16.78 3.64
N GLU A 89 -12.63 -17.01 4.81
CA GLU A 89 -13.95 -17.65 4.99
C GLU A 89 -15.10 -16.94 4.25
N TYR A 90 -14.95 -15.65 3.89
CA TYR A 90 -15.96 -14.87 3.16
C TYR A 90 -15.58 -14.58 1.70
N MET A 91 -14.45 -15.10 1.20
CA MET A 91 -14.07 -14.87 -0.20
C MET A 91 -14.99 -15.64 -1.14
N GLY A 92 -15.63 -14.94 -2.10
CA GLY A 92 -16.54 -15.56 -3.06
C GLY A 92 -17.94 -15.88 -2.52
N VAL A 93 -18.25 -15.54 -1.26
CA VAL A 93 -19.56 -15.77 -0.65
C VAL A 93 -20.36 -14.47 -0.63
N THR A 94 -21.52 -14.43 -1.28
CA THR A 94 -22.47 -13.32 -1.13
C THR A 94 -23.24 -13.53 0.17
N ARG A 95 -23.18 -12.58 1.12
CA ARG A 95 -24.05 -12.63 2.30
C ARG A 95 -25.50 -12.54 1.84
N VAL A 96 -26.23 -13.64 1.95
CA VAL A 96 -27.69 -13.66 1.85
C VAL A 96 -28.22 -13.15 3.19
N GLY A 97 -28.79 -11.94 3.18
CA GLY A 97 -29.57 -11.41 4.30
C GLY A 97 -28.84 -10.43 5.22
N ALA A 98 -29.28 -9.17 5.17
CA ALA A 98 -29.47 -8.28 6.31
C ALA A 98 -30.78 -7.53 6.08
#